data_AF-A0A6J1LRF0-F1
#
_entry.id   AF-A0A6J1LRF0-F1
#
_cell.length_a   1.000
_cell.length_b   1.000
_cell.length_c   1.000
_cell.angle_alpha   90.00
_cell.angle_beta   90.00
_cell.angle_gamma   90.00
#
_symmetry.space_group_name_H-M   'P 1'
#
loop_
_entity.id
_entity.type
_entity.pdbx_description
1 polymer ?
#
loop_
_entity_poly.entity_id
_entity_poly.type
_entity_poly.pdbx_seq_one_letter_code
_entity_poly.pdbx_strand_id
1 'polypeptide(L)'
;MGEQVYVPNQLDQEFEQFWTRVSCFKMQLFPYDQRCDFVKRANSCVYGTNVVPYMQLMACAMKCRNPFEEFVFVTVFLCLCLELVVCMIYVIHNYYGPVLKVVGRMMHMSEHLAGITVMSFANQLPEIFSHVWAVYDTDEPVFANKMALGVFVIMFVGGLICYISPFKMTGSTIVRDLLYLIFAVTLLEYTLKNDGEITLIECIIITVVYLSYLTVSVVDLYMLRNTAKQLLQRIKTLNQMERDSVSNTETRRIVEERELLQSKYDELSENGIVDILVIEPSNIPEKTEPFFSYVTRRSGSRRSVLVKRTDTSVAARGFRNKNRFLFRQFLTSIRPIFLEDWIKGNIVKRTFYIIRAPVVLLCALYIPMVDYEKERDGWSKLLNCIQIFLNPAITIVIVLAMVNREKSKLWYLDVPQFTVYGVYSMVITVPLAIIVFIHSSSLTPPKYHNGFVIMNFTSSVLLAMQCSTEISMFMKVIGNIYEVPIDFMGVTLVAMTAGLNDLVSSTSVSLQGYEKMAYAAIIGSTFLTVVIGCTLMFLSRIFSGGHVVEAEAMGNYAENAYYTLLIGLVITLLWTMMLNFNARRSVGIFSMTIYALFLLYAMLIKKEIIHSFTSDLLVVDAFST
;
A
#
# COMPACT_ATOMS: atom_id res chain seq x y z
N MET A 1 3.29 12.03 64.92
CA MET A 1 3.87 11.00 64.04
C MET A 1 4.10 11.69 62.71
N GLY A 2 5.33 12.09 62.41
CA GLY A 2 5.64 12.73 61.14
C GLY A 2 5.65 11.67 60.04
N GLU A 3 4.87 11.87 58.98
CA GLU A 3 4.98 11.09 57.76
C GLU A 3 6.42 11.22 57.25
N GLN A 4 7.17 10.12 57.31
CA GLN A 4 8.46 10.04 56.64
C GLN A 4 8.19 10.19 55.14
N VAL A 5 8.61 11.33 54.58
CA VAL A 5 8.58 11.56 53.14
C VAL A 5 9.47 10.50 52.50
N TYR A 6 8.84 9.57 51.78
CA TYR A 6 9.53 8.54 51.03
C TYR A 6 10.43 9.20 49.97
N VAL A 7 11.74 9.05 50.11
CA VAL A 7 12.71 9.48 49.11
C VAL A 7 12.96 8.28 48.20
N PRO A 8 12.60 8.34 46.91
CA PRO A 8 12.76 7.21 46.01
C PRO A 8 14.25 6.90 45.79
N ASN A 9 14.60 5.62 45.93
CA ASN A 9 15.95 5.11 45.71
C ASN A 9 16.20 4.83 44.22
N GLN A 10 17.45 4.61 43.82
CA GLN A 10 17.80 4.27 42.43
C GLN A 10 17.05 3.03 41.91
N LEU A 11 16.84 2.02 42.76
CA LEU A 11 16.03 0.83 42.44
C LEU A 11 14.56 1.18 42.14
N ASP A 12 13.99 2.18 42.80
CA ASP A 12 12.62 2.61 42.51
C ASP A 12 12.54 3.32 41.16
N GLN A 13 13.57 4.10 40.82
CA GLN A 13 13.68 4.73 39.50
C GLN A 13 13.86 3.68 38.39
N GLU A 14 14.66 2.65 38.63
CA GLU A 14 14.81 1.51 37.72
C GLU A 14 13.50 0.71 37.59
N PHE A 15 12.76 0.52 38.68
CA PHE A 15 11.47 -0.18 38.67
C PHE A 15 10.36 0.61 37.96
N GLU A 16 10.33 1.93 38.10
CA GLU A 16 9.45 2.79 37.30
C GLU A 16 9.85 2.75 35.82
N GLN A 17 11.16 2.74 35.51
CA GLN A 17 11.63 2.55 34.14
C GLN A 17 11.26 1.16 33.58
N PHE A 18 11.22 0.11 34.41
CA PHE A 18 10.81 -1.22 33.99
C PHE A 18 9.41 -1.23 33.39
N TRP A 19 8.42 -0.59 34.02
CA TRP A 19 7.04 -0.55 33.49
C TRP A 19 6.90 0.24 32.19
N THR A 20 7.84 1.15 31.92
CA THR A 20 7.92 1.87 30.65
C THR A 20 8.58 1.07 29.53
N ARG A 21 9.45 0.10 29.86
CA ARG A 21 10.22 -0.69 28.89
C ARG A 21 9.70 -2.12 28.71
N VAL A 22 8.99 -2.68 29.68
CA VAL A 22 8.54 -4.07 29.62
C VAL A 22 7.53 -4.25 28.49
N SER A 23 7.79 -5.19 27.59
CA SER A 23 6.84 -5.55 26.53
C SER A 23 5.56 -6.16 27.11
N CYS A 24 4.41 -5.71 26.59
CA CYS A 24 3.10 -6.21 27.00
C CYS A 24 2.93 -7.72 26.77
N PHE A 25 3.67 -8.25 25.80
CA PHE A 25 3.62 -9.66 25.41
C PHE A 25 4.14 -10.60 26.51
N LYS A 26 5.00 -10.10 27.43
CA LYS A 26 5.51 -10.86 28.59
C LYS A 26 4.45 -11.22 29.64
N MET A 27 3.25 -10.68 29.48
CA MET A 27 2.07 -11.01 30.28
C MET A 27 1.82 -12.52 30.45
N GLN A 28 2.11 -13.32 29.44
CA GLN A 28 1.80 -14.75 29.44
C GLN A 28 2.58 -15.55 30.48
N LEU A 29 3.75 -15.05 30.88
CA LEU A 29 4.59 -15.63 31.93
C LEU A 29 3.91 -15.60 33.30
N PHE A 30 2.88 -14.75 33.47
CA PHE A 30 2.14 -14.62 34.72
C PHE A 30 0.90 -15.53 34.74
N PRO A 31 0.52 -16.05 35.93
CA PRO A 31 -0.71 -16.81 36.11
C PRO A 31 -1.95 -15.94 35.80
N TYR A 32 -3.03 -16.58 35.35
CA TYR A 32 -4.25 -15.93 34.85
C TYR A 32 -4.84 -14.88 35.81
N ASP A 33 -4.71 -15.05 37.12
CA ASP A 33 -5.26 -14.12 38.10
C ASP A 33 -4.50 -12.79 38.19
N GLN A 34 -3.18 -12.80 37.92
CA GLN A 34 -2.30 -11.62 38.02
C GLN A 34 -2.13 -10.87 36.69
N ARG A 35 -2.59 -11.50 35.61
CA ARG A 35 -2.51 -11.00 34.23
C ARG A 35 -3.14 -9.62 34.05
N CYS A 36 -4.30 -9.36 34.66
CA CYS A 36 -4.96 -8.05 34.54
C CYS A 36 -4.19 -6.94 35.28
N ASP A 37 -3.58 -7.24 36.43
CA ASP A 37 -2.81 -6.26 37.19
C ASP A 37 -1.53 -5.86 36.47
N PHE A 38 -0.86 -6.84 35.83
CA PHE A 38 0.31 -6.58 34.98
C PHE A 38 -0.04 -5.65 33.81
N VAL A 39 -1.11 -5.97 33.06
CA VAL A 39 -1.50 -5.20 31.86
C VAL A 39 -1.94 -3.78 32.20
N LYS A 40 -2.50 -3.55 33.40
CA LYS A 40 -2.86 -2.20 33.85
C LYS A 40 -1.65 -1.33 34.21
N ARG A 41 -0.53 -1.94 34.61
CA ARG A 41 0.69 -1.23 35.01
C ARG A 41 1.67 -1.03 33.86
N ALA A 42 1.71 -1.94 32.89
CA ALA A 42 2.60 -1.85 31.74
C ALA A 42 2.11 -0.81 30.71
N ASN A 43 2.88 0.26 30.51
CA ASN A 43 2.52 1.33 29.55
C ASN A 43 2.59 0.85 28.09
N SER A 44 3.43 -0.13 27.79
CA SER A 44 3.52 -0.77 26.47
C SER A 44 2.21 -1.44 26.04
N CYS A 45 1.37 -1.89 26.99
CA CYS A 45 0.06 -2.45 26.69
C CYS A 45 -0.94 -1.41 26.19
N VAL A 46 -0.68 -0.12 26.45
CA VAL A 46 -1.47 1.00 25.95
C VAL A 46 -0.84 1.53 24.68
N TYR A 47 0.47 1.86 24.69
CA TYR A 47 1.17 2.44 23.54
C TYR A 47 1.33 1.49 22.35
N GLY A 48 1.46 0.17 22.57
CA GLY A 48 1.58 -0.82 21.50
C GLY A 48 0.26 -1.13 20.79
N THR A 49 -0.89 -0.74 21.35
CA THR A 49 -2.20 -0.99 20.73
C THR A 49 -2.52 0.08 19.70
N ASN A 50 -3.41 -0.19 18.75
CA ASN A 50 -3.88 0.85 17.84
C ASN A 50 -5.28 1.32 18.27
N VAL A 51 -6.37 0.74 17.80
CA VAL A 51 -7.75 1.06 18.22
C VAL A 51 -8.22 0.13 19.31
N VAL A 52 -8.01 -1.17 19.11
CA VAL A 52 -8.54 -2.18 20.04
C VAL A 52 -7.46 -2.62 21.02
N PRO A 53 -7.65 -2.42 22.34
CA PRO A 53 -6.69 -2.87 23.33
C PRO A 53 -6.87 -4.37 23.63
N TYR A 54 -6.43 -5.22 22.69
CA TYR A 54 -6.66 -6.68 22.72
C TYR A 54 -6.23 -7.33 24.03
N MET A 55 -5.05 -6.99 24.55
CA MET A 55 -4.50 -7.57 25.79
C MET A 55 -5.32 -7.17 27.03
N GLN A 56 -5.74 -5.90 27.12
CA GLN A 56 -6.62 -5.44 28.20
C GLN A 56 -8.00 -6.10 28.12
N LEU A 57 -8.55 -6.24 26.91
CA LEU A 57 -9.85 -6.83 26.70
C LEU A 57 -9.86 -8.32 27.10
N MET A 58 -8.84 -9.07 26.67
CA MET A 58 -8.67 -10.47 27.01
C MET A 58 -8.50 -10.67 28.53
N ALA A 59 -7.63 -9.88 29.15
CA ALA A 59 -7.22 -10.09 30.54
C ALA A 59 -8.16 -9.49 31.58
N CYS A 60 -8.68 -8.29 31.33
CA CYS A 60 -9.41 -7.52 32.33
C CYS A 60 -10.92 -7.49 32.10
N ALA A 61 -11.37 -7.38 30.84
CA ALA A 61 -12.79 -7.30 30.53
C ALA A 61 -13.44 -8.69 30.47
N MET A 62 -12.86 -9.60 29.67
CA MET A 62 -13.33 -10.98 29.53
C MET A 62 -12.84 -11.88 30.67
N LYS A 63 -11.72 -11.52 31.32
CA LYS A 63 -11.06 -12.28 32.39
C LYS A 63 -10.90 -13.76 32.02
N CYS A 64 -10.28 -14.02 30.87
CA CYS A 64 -10.05 -15.39 30.42
C CYS A 64 -9.27 -16.17 31.49
N ARG A 65 -9.85 -17.28 31.98
CA ARG A 65 -9.25 -18.16 33.00
C ARG A 65 -8.74 -19.47 32.42
N ASN A 66 -9.24 -19.84 31.24
CA ASN A 66 -8.98 -21.12 30.60
C ASN A 66 -8.44 -20.94 29.17
N PRO A 67 -7.63 -21.87 28.66
CA PRO A 67 -7.15 -21.83 27.27
C PRO A 67 -8.29 -21.93 26.25
N PHE A 68 -9.42 -22.55 26.62
CA PHE A 68 -10.62 -22.58 25.77
C PHE A 68 -11.22 -21.17 25.57
N GLU A 69 -11.25 -20.34 26.61
CA GLU A 69 -11.75 -18.97 26.52
C GLU A 69 -10.81 -18.09 25.68
N GLU A 70 -9.49 -18.29 25.79
CA GLU A 70 -8.50 -17.67 24.91
C GLU A 70 -8.71 -18.08 23.45
N PHE A 71 -9.00 -19.35 23.17
CA PHE A 71 -9.28 -19.81 21.81
C PHE A 71 -10.57 -19.21 21.22
N VAL A 72 -11.64 -19.14 22.02
CA VAL A 72 -12.89 -18.48 21.61
C VAL A 72 -12.65 -17.00 21.32
N PHE A 73 -11.88 -16.32 22.17
CA PHE A 73 -11.45 -14.94 21.96
C PHE A 73 -10.70 -14.78 20.63
N VAL A 74 -9.65 -15.58 20.40
CA VAL A 74 -8.88 -15.55 19.14
C VAL A 74 -9.77 -15.79 17.93
N THR A 75 -10.73 -16.73 18.02
CA THR A 75 -11.65 -17.04 16.90
C THR A 75 -12.56 -15.87 16.57
N VAL A 76 -13.15 -15.20 17.57
CA VAL A 76 -14.03 -14.03 17.36
C VAL A 76 -13.24 -12.88 16.72
N PHE A 77 -12.03 -12.61 17.22
CA PHE A 77 -11.19 -11.55 16.66
C PHE A 77 -10.60 -11.90 15.30
N LEU A 78 -10.43 -13.18 14.98
CA LEU A 78 -10.06 -13.62 13.63
C LEU A 78 -11.19 -13.31 12.64
N CYS A 79 -12.45 -13.51 13.02
CA CYS A 79 -13.59 -13.09 12.21
C CYS A 79 -13.60 -11.57 11.99
N LEU A 80 -13.36 -10.78 13.03
CA LEU A 80 -13.24 -9.31 12.92
C LEU A 80 -12.08 -8.91 11.99
N CYS A 81 -10.93 -9.58 12.09
CA CYS A 81 -9.78 -9.34 11.22
C CYS A 81 -10.13 -9.62 9.75
N LEU A 82 -10.83 -10.73 9.46
CA LEU A 82 -11.31 -11.02 8.10
C LEU A 82 -12.28 -9.95 7.58
N GLU A 83 -13.15 -9.41 8.43
CA GLU A 83 -14.02 -8.29 8.07
C GLU A 83 -13.23 -7.01 7.76
N LEU A 84 -12.17 -6.72 8.50
CA LEU A 84 -11.26 -5.59 8.21
C LEU A 84 -10.52 -5.76 6.88
N VAL A 85 -10.07 -6.98 6.55
CA VAL A 85 -9.46 -7.28 5.24
C VAL A 85 -10.47 -7.03 4.12
N VAL A 86 -11.72 -7.48 4.28
CA VAL A 86 -12.80 -7.24 3.31
C VAL A 86 -13.12 -5.76 3.16
N CYS A 87 -13.14 -5.01 4.27
CA CYS A 87 -13.29 -3.56 4.27
C CYS A 87 -12.18 -2.89 3.46
N MET A 88 -10.92 -3.25 3.73
CA MET A 88 -9.75 -2.75 3.04
C MET A 88 -9.85 -3.00 1.52
N ILE A 89 -10.21 -4.23 1.11
CA ILE A 89 -10.44 -4.58 -0.30
C ILE A 89 -11.52 -3.69 -0.92
N TYR A 90 -12.61 -3.43 -0.21
CA TYR A 90 -13.67 -2.54 -0.71
C TYR A 90 -13.16 -1.13 -1.01
N VAL A 91 -12.46 -0.55 -0.04
CA VAL A 91 -11.97 0.83 -0.08
C VAL A 91 -10.97 0.99 -1.20
N ILE A 92 -10.04 0.04 -1.29
CA ILE A 92 -8.98 0.05 -2.29
C ILE A 92 -9.56 -0.06 -3.70
N HIS A 93 -10.48 -1.02 -3.92
CA HIS A 93 -11.04 -1.26 -5.24
C HIS A 93 -11.92 -0.10 -5.74
N ASN A 94 -12.72 0.52 -4.86
CA ASN A 94 -13.74 1.50 -5.28
C ASN A 94 -13.32 2.96 -5.15
N TYR A 95 -12.39 3.28 -4.27
CA TYR A 95 -11.99 4.67 -4.00
C TYR A 95 -10.52 4.91 -4.35
N TYR A 96 -9.60 4.07 -3.86
CA TYR A 96 -8.16 4.28 -4.02
C TYR A 96 -7.65 4.04 -5.45
N GLY A 97 -7.98 2.88 -6.03
CA GLY A 97 -7.53 2.49 -7.37
C GLY A 97 -7.87 3.51 -8.47
N PRO A 98 -9.15 3.94 -8.60
CA PRO A 98 -9.53 4.95 -9.57
C PRO A 98 -8.77 6.27 -9.38
N VAL A 99 -8.62 6.74 -8.13
CA VAL A 99 -7.93 7.99 -7.80
C VAL A 99 -6.46 7.96 -8.24
N LEU A 100 -5.75 6.85 -8.03
CA LEU A 100 -4.37 6.71 -8.49
C LEU A 100 -4.23 6.88 -10.01
N LYS A 101 -5.17 6.34 -10.79
CA LYS A 101 -5.21 6.53 -12.25
C LYS A 101 -5.44 8.00 -12.61
N VAL A 102 -6.35 8.67 -11.89
CA VAL A 102 -6.64 10.10 -12.09
C VAL A 102 -5.40 10.94 -11.82
N VAL A 103 -4.70 10.69 -10.70
CA VAL A 103 -3.48 11.40 -10.33
C VAL A 103 -2.38 11.17 -11.37
N GLY A 104 -2.17 9.91 -11.80
CA GLY A 104 -1.21 9.57 -12.85
C GLY A 104 -1.48 10.29 -14.16
N ARG A 105 -2.75 10.43 -14.55
CA ARG A 105 -3.17 11.20 -15.71
C ARG A 105 -2.96 12.71 -15.52
N MET A 106 -3.31 13.27 -14.36
CA MET A 106 -3.17 14.70 -14.06
C MET A 106 -1.71 15.16 -14.07
N MET A 107 -0.79 14.31 -13.61
CA MET A 107 0.64 14.59 -13.64
C MET A 107 1.28 14.28 -14.99
N HIS A 108 0.49 13.81 -15.97
CA HIS A 108 0.97 13.32 -17.26
C HIS A 108 2.15 12.37 -17.06
N MET A 109 1.95 11.23 -16.41
CA MET A 109 2.99 10.21 -16.23
C MET A 109 2.72 9.01 -17.14
N SER A 110 3.73 8.18 -17.42
CA SER A 110 3.50 6.85 -17.98
C SER A 110 2.94 5.90 -16.91
N GLU A 111 2.24 4.83 -17.31
CA GLU A 111 1.73 3.81 -16.36
C GLU A 111 2.82 3.24 -15.45
N HIS A 112 3.98 2.94 -16.03
CA HIS A 112 5.13 2.41 -15.30
C HIS A 112 5.65 3.42 -14.26
N LEU A 113 5.86 4.69 -14.66
CA LEU A 113 6.36 5.71 -13.74
C LEU A 113 5.32 6.08 -12.68
N ALA A 114 4.04 6.15 -13.02
CA ALA A 114 2.96 6.38 -12.08
C ALA A 114 2.88 5.26 -11.03
N GLY A 115 3.16 4.01 -11.42
CA GLY A 115 3.29 2.88 -10.50
C GLY A 115 4.44 3.08 -9.51
N ILE A 116 5.66 3.31 -10.03
CA ILE A 116 6.89 3.44 -9.23
C ILE A 116 6.90 4.63 -8.27
N THR A 117 6.15 5.68 -8.57
CA THR A 117 6.18 6.93 -7.79
C THR A 117 4.90 7.14 -7.01
N VAL A 118 3.78 7.33 -7.70
CA VAL A 118 2.50 7.71 -7.08
C VAL A 118 1.95 6.55 -6.28
N MET A 119 1.81 5.38 -6.91
CA MET A 119 1.15 4.24 -6.29
C MET A 119 1.98 3.63 -5.18
N SER A 120 3.28 3.43 -5.41
CA SER A 120 4.20 2.93 -4.38
C SER A 120 4.29 3.86 -3.17
N PHE A 121 4.45 5.18 -3.39
CA PHE A 121 4.50 6.16 -2.31
C PHE A 121 3.19 6.20 -1.55
N ALA A 122 2.06 6.16 -2.26
CA ALA A 122 0.75 6.12 -1.65
C ALA A 122 0.53 4.87 -0.78
N ASN A 123 1.04 3.72 -1.22
CA ASN A 123 0.98 2.47 -0.47
C ASN A 123 1.87 2.50 0.79
N GLN A 124 3.05 3.14 0.70
CA GLN A 124 4.05 3.16 1.78
C GLN A 124 3.98 4.36 2.72
N LEU A 125 3.24 5.41 2.38
CA LEU A 125 2.97 6.57 3.23
C LEU A 125 2.63 6.17 4.68
N PRO A 126 1.68 5.24 4.92
CA PRO A 126 1.35 4.77 6.26
C PRO A 126 2.54 4.22 7.05
N GLU A 127 3.37 3.40 6.41
CA GLU A 127 4.53 2.79 7.05
C GLU A 127 5.60 3.83 7.34
N ILE A 128 5.86 4.75 6.40
CA ILE A 128 6.84 5.84 6.56
C ILE A 128 6.52 6.66 7.82
N PHE A 129 5.24 7.01 8.05
CA PHE A 129 4.84 7.70 9.27
C PHE A 129 5.03 6.84 10.52
N SER A 130 4.69 5.55 10.46
CA SER A 130 4.90 4.64 11.58
C SER A 130 6.38 4.52 11.97
N HIS A 131 7.29 4.54 11.00
CA HIS A 131 8.74 4.48 11.26
C HIS A 131 9.22 5.73 11.98
N VAL A 132 8.82 6.92 11.55
CA VAL A 132 9.22 8.15 12.23
C VAL A 132 8.81 8.16 13.71
N TRP A 133 7.72 7.46 14.08
CA TRP A 133 7.24 7.37 15.46
C TRP A 133 7.69 6.13 16.23
N ALA A 134 8.13 5.07 15.55
CA ALA A 134 8.57 3.81 16.15
C ALA A 134 9.96 3.86 16.81
N VAL A 135 10.48 5.06 17.07
CA VAL A 135 11.75 5.32 17.79
C VAL A 135 11.86 4.53 19.11
N TYR A 136 10.73 4.22 19.74
CA TYR A 136 10.68 3.66 21.08
C TYR A 136 10.40 2.15 21.15
N ASP A 137 10.20 1.46 20.01
CA ASP A 137 10.11 -0.01 19.98
C ASP A 137 11.52 -0.57 19.72
N THR A 138 12.23 -0.90 20.81
CA THR A 138 13.61 -1.40 20.78
C THR A 138 13.71 -2.88 20.43
N ASP A 139 12.63 -3.63 20.57
CA ASP A 139 12.68 -5.10 20.63
C ASP A 139 12.41 -5.82 19.29
N GLU A 140 12.09 -5.09 18.21
CA GLU A 140 11.77 -5.71 16.90
C GLU A 140 12.93 -5.59 15.88
N PRO A 141 13.36 -6.71 15.24
CA PRO A 141 14.42 -6.70 14.24
C PRO A 141 13.94 -6.05 12.93
N VAL A 142 14.14 -4.74 12.83
CA VAL A 142 13.59 -3.91 11.73
C VAL A 142 14.12 -4.34 10.36
N PHE A 143 15.42 -4.63 10.26
CA PHE A 143 16.05 -4.97 8.97
C PHE A 143 15.49 -6.29 8.41
N ALA A 144 15.44 -7.35 9.23
CA ALA A 144 14.87 -8.64 8.83
C ALA A 144 13.41 -8.51 8.39
N ASN A 145 12.60 -7.77 9.15
CA ASN A 145 11.18 -7.58 8.85
C ASN A 145 10.98 -6.85 7.51
N LYS A 146 11.81 -5.85 7.20
CA LYS A 146 11.74 -5.10 5.93
C LYS A 146 12.25 -5.89 4.74
N MET A 147 13.32 -6.67 4.90
CA MET A 147 13.77 -7.59 3.85
C MET A 147 12.70 -8.64 3.54
N ALA A 148 12.10 -9.23 4.57
CA ALA A 148 11.05 -10.23 4.42
C ALA A 148 9.77 -9.65 3.78
N LEU A 149 9.40 -8.42 4.13
CA LEU A 149 8.34 -7.67 3.45
C LEU A 149 8.67 -7.51 1.95
N GLY A 150 9.90 -7.16 1.60
CA GLY A 150 10.36 -7.10 0.21
C GLY A 150 10.25 -8.45 -0.51
N VAL A 151 10.59 -9.56 0.16
CA VAL A 151 10.42 -10.91 -0.40
C VAL A 151 8.93 -11.17 -0.67
N PHE A 152 8.05 -10.88 0.27
CA PHE A 152 6.61 -11.04 0.09
C PHE A 152 6.08 -10.20 -1.08
N VAL A 153 6.44 -8.92 -1.15
CA VAL A 153 5.95 -8.01 -2.19
C VAL A 153 6.47 -8.42 -3.58
N ILE A 154 7.78 -8.61 -3.77
CA ILE A 154 8.32 -8.98 -5.08
C ILE A 154 7.93 -10.42 -5.47
N MET A 155 8.10 -11.40 -4.58
CA MET A 155 7.92 -12.82 -4.94
C MET A 155 6.46 -13.23 -4.97
N PHE A 156 5.69 -12.94 -3.92
CA PHE A 156 4.29 -13.36 -3.83
C PHE A 156 3.35 -12.41 -4.56
N VAL A 157 3.37 -11.11 -4.23
CA VAL A 157 2.47 -10.13 -4.87
C VAL A 157 2.81 -9.96 -6.35
N GLY A 158 4.10 -9.81 -6.69
CA GLY A 158 4.55 -9.74 -8.09
C GLY A 158 4.20 -11.01 -8.87
N GLY A 159 4.37 -12.17 -8.22
CA GLY A 159 3.95 -13.46 -8.78
C GLY A 159 2.43 -13.52 -9.03
N LEU A 160 1.62 -12.99 -8.12
CA LEU A 160 0.16 -12.97 -8.23
C LEU A 160 -0.33 -12.13 -9.40
N ILE A 161 0.27 -10.97 -9.63
CA ILE A 161 -0.07 -10.14 -10.80
C ILE A 161 0.22 -10.89 -12.10
N CYS A 162 1.42 -11.47 -12.23
CA CYS A 162 1.81 -12.26 -13.40
C CYS A 162 0.91 -13.47 -13.63
N TYR A 163 0.37 -14.06 -12.54
CA TYR A 163 -0.57 -15.17 -12.60
C TYR A 163 -1.97 -14.75 -13.06
N ILE A 164 -2.53 -13.68 -12.47
CA ILE A 164 -3.87 -13.19 -12.77
C ILE A 164 -3.93 -12.65 -14.21
N SER A 165 -3.05 -11.70 -14.52
CA SER A 165 -3.06 -10.93 -15.76
C SER A 165 -1.70 -11.04 -16.45
N PRO A 166 -1.52 -11.91 -17.48
CA PRO A 166 -0.27 -11.97 -18.23
C PRO A 166 -0.12 -10.75 -19.15
N PHE A 167 1.07 -10.15 -19.21
CA PHE A 167 1.33 -8.88 -19.92
C PHE A 167 2.77 -8.72 -20.40
N LYS A 168 3.00 -7.81 -21.35
CA LYS A 168 4.34 -7.42 -21.81
C LYS A 168 4.83 -6.20 -21.01
N MET A 169 5.98 -6.33 -20.37
CA MET A 169 6.66 -5.27 -19.62
C MET A 169 7.47 -4.36 -20.54
N THR A 170 7.70 -3.12 -20.10
CA THR A 170 8.64 -2.19 -20.74
C THR A 170 10.07 -2.55 -20.35
N GLY A 171 10.85 -3.03 -21.30
CA GLY A 171 12.10 -3.72 -20.97
C GLY A 171 13.23 -2.85 -20.42
N SER A 172 13.42 -1.64 -20.94
CA SER A 172 14.49 -0.77 -20.47
C SER A 172 14.24 -0.26 -19.05
N THR A 173 12.99 0.03 -18.70
CA THR A 173 12.64 0.55 -17.38
C THR A 173 12.75 -0.54 -16.32
N ILE A 174 12.20 -1.74 -16.59
CA ILE A 174 12.21 -2.83 -15.62
C ILE A 174 13.63 -3.27 -15.25
N VAL A 175 14.53 -3.36 -16.23
CA VAL A 175 15.93 -3.73 -15.99
C VAL A 175 16.64 -2.68 -15.14
N ARG A 176 16.47 -1.40 -15.48
CA ARG A 176 17.01 -0.31 -14.68
C ARG A 176 16.52 -0.42 -13.25
N ASP A 177 15.22 -0.52 -13.04
CA ASP A 177 14.64 -0.48 -11.70
C ASP A 177 15.09 -1.67 -10.84
N LEU A 178 15.18 -2.88 -11.42
CA LEU A 178 15.72 -4.07 -10.75
C LEU A 178 17.21 -3.93 -10.42
N LEU A 179 18.03 -3.36 -11.33
CA LEU A 179 19.45 -3.15 -11.07
C LEU A 179 19.69 -2.13 -9.95
N TYR A 180 18.94 -1.03 -9.93
CA TYR A 180 19.01 -0.06 -8.83
C TYR A 180 18.56 -0.68 -7.50
N LEU A 181 17.53 -1.54 -7.51
CA LEU A 181 17.06 -2.21 -6.31
C LEU A 181 18.08 -3.23 -5.79
N ILE A 182 18.69 -4.03 -6.66
CA ILE A 182 19.80 -4.93 -6.30
C ILE A 182 20.95 -4.13 -5.70
N PHE A 183 21.38 -3.06 -6.36
CA PHE A 183 22.45 -2.20 -5.87
C PHE A 183 22.14 -1.61 -4.49
N ALA A 184 20.93 -1.07 -4.29
CA ALA A 184 20.52 -0.47 -3.03
C ALA A 184 20.45 -1.50 -1.88
N VAL A 185 19.93 -2.70 -2.15
CA VAL A 185 19.85 -3.79 -1.17
C VAL A 185 21.25 -4.28 -0.77
N THR A 186 22.16 -4.44 -1.74
CA THR A 186 23.55 -4.82 -1.46
C THR A 186 24.33 -3.73 -0.72
N LEU A 187 24.07 -2.46 -1.04
CA LEU A 187 24.71 -1.32 -0.37
C LEU A 187 24.24 -1.22 1.08
N LEU A 188 22.94 -1.45 1.33
CA LEU A 188 22.38 -1.46 2.67
C LEU A 188 22.99 -2.58 3.53
N GLU A 189 23.08 -3.81 3.00
CA GLU A 189 23.76 -4.90 3.73
C GLU A 189 25.23 -4.57 4.00
N TYR A 190 25.94 -4.03 3.01
CA TYR A 190 27.34 -3.61 3.18
C TYR A 190 27.52 -2.60 4.31
N THR A 191 26.65 -1.58 4.39
CA THR A 191 26.70 -0.57 5.46
C THR A 191 26.40 -1.15 6.85
N LEU A 192 25.60 -2.22 6.94
CA LEU A 192 25.33 -2.87 8.22
C LEU A 192 26.50 -3.72 8.72
N LYS A 193 27.25 -4.38 7.80
CA LYS A 193 28.32 -5.32 8.15
C LYS A 193 29.70 -4.68 8.36
N ASN A 194 29.95 -3.48 7.82
CA ASN A 194 31.31 -2.94 7.75
C ASN A 194 31.84 -2.47 9.12
N ASP A 195 31.04 -1.71 9.87
CA ASP A 195 31.50 -1.03 11.09
C ASP A 195 30.73 -1.46 12.37
N GLY A 196 29.75 -2.38 12.27
CA GLY A 196 28.91 -2.85 13.39
C GLY A 196 27.93 -1.80 13.96
N GLU A 197 28.12 -0.53 13.61
CA GLU A 197 27.24 0.59 13.92
C GLU A 197 26.91 1.40 12.65
N ILE A 198 25.65 1.82 12.52
CA ILE A 198 25.22 2.64 11.37
C ILE A 198 25.46 4.12 11.66
N THR A 199 26.24 4.76 10.80
CA THR A 199 26.53 6.19 10.86
C THR A 199 25.50 7.03 10.10
N LEU A 200 25.40 8.31 10.48
CA LEU A 200 24.54 9.27 9.77
C LEU A 200 24.98 9.48 8.31
N ILE A 201 26.27 9.34 8.01
CA ILE A 201 26.81 9.47 6.66
C ILE A 201 26.30 8.34 5.76
N GLU A 202 26.29 7.11 6.25
CA GLU A 202 25.75 5.96 5.51
C GLU A 202 24.26 6.12 5.22
N CYS A 203 23.49 6.62 6.17
CA CYS A 203 22.08 6.96 5.96
C CYS A 203 21.89 8.00 4.84
N ILE A 204 22.76 9.02 4.77
CA ILE A 204 22.75 10.01 3.69
C ILE A 204 23.09 9.36 2.36
N ILE A 205 24.13 8.51 2.31
CA ILE A 205 24.53 7.81 1.07
C ILE A 205 23.37 6.98 0.52
N ILE A 206 22.70 6.19 1.37
CA ILE A 206 21.55 5.38 0.98
C ILE A 206 20.40 6.26 0.47
N THR A 207 20.13 7.38 1.12
CA THR A 207 19.11 8.36 0.68
C THR A 207 19.45 8.97 -0.68
N VAL A 208 20.73 9.28 -0.94
CA VAL A 208 21.20 9.83 -2.21
C VAL A 208 21.02 8.82 -3.35
N VAL A 209 21.23 7.53 -3.09
CA VAL A 209 20.98 6.45 -4.07
C VAL A 209 19.49 6.39 -4.46
N TYR A 210 18.58 6.59 -3.51
CA TYR A 210 17.15 6.69 -3.84
C TYR A 210 16.82 7.93 -4.69
N LEU A 211 17.37 9.09 -4.34
CA LEU A 211 17.16 10.31 -5.12
C LEU A 211 17.74 10.20 -6.54
N SER A 212 18.91 9.55 -6.70
CA SER A 212 19.49 9.30 -8.01
C SER A 212 18.62 8.34 -8.84
N TYR A 213 18.07 7.28 -8.24
CA TYR A 213 17.10 6.39 -8.89
C TYR A 213 15.86 7.14 -9.42
N LEU A 214 15.26 8.02 -8.59
CA LEU A 214 14.12 8.82 -9.00
C LEU A 214 14.45 9.78 -10.15
N THR A 215 15.58 10.50 -10.06
CA THR A 215 15.98 11.43 -11.11
C THR A 215 16.22 10.72 -12.44
N VAL A 216 16.90 9.57 -12.44
CA VAL A 216 17.11 8.78 -13.66
C VAL A 216 15.78 8.29 -14.24
N SER A 217 14.83 7.88 -13.38
CA SER A 217 13.49 7.46 -13.81
C SER A 217 12.69 8.58 -14.47
N VAL A 218 12.80 9.81 -13.96
CA VAL A 218 12.16 11.00 -14.55
C VAL A 218 12.85 11.41 -15.86
N VAL A 219 14.18 11.38 -15.90
CA VAL A 219 14.97 11.69 -17.11
C VAL A 219 14.63 10.72 -18.24
N ASP A 220 14.49 9.44 -17.95
CA ASP A 220 14.10 8.43 -18.94
C ASP A 220 12.70 8.70 -19.52
N LEU A 221 11.72 9.10 -18.69
CA LEU A 221 10.41 9.53 -19.21
C LEU A 221 10.53 10.76 -20.11
N TYR A 222 11.37 11.73 -19.73
CA TYR A 222 11.61 12.91 -20.56
C TYR A 222 12.24 12.53 -21.91
N MET A 223 13.22 11.64 -21.91
CA MET A 223 13.88 11.12 -23.12
C MET A 223 12.89 10.35 -24.01
N LEU A 224 12.03 9.52 -23.42
CA LEU A 224 10.98 8.78 -24.13
C LEU A 224 10.01 9.74 -24.83
N ARG A 225 9.60 10.82 -24.15
CA ARG A 225 8.73 11.85 -24.73
C ARG A 225 9.37 12.61 -25.87
N ASN A 226 10.64 12.98 -25.71
CA ASN A 226 11.35 13.68 -26.76
C ASN A 226 11.51 12.80 -28.00
N THR A 227 11.82 11.52 -27.81
CA THR A 227 11.89 10.52 -28.88
C THR A 227 10.55 10.35 -29.58
N ALA A 228 9.45 10.24 -28.84
CA ALA A 228 8.10 10.14 -29.42
C ALA A 228 7.73 11.38 -30.27
N LYS A 229 8.09 12.59 -29.81
CA LYS A 229 7.88 13.82 -30.58
C LYS A 229 8.69 13.84 -31.88
N GLN A 230 9.94 13.40 -31.85
CA GLN A 230 10.80 13.31 -33.03
C GLN A 230 10.25 12.30 -34.04
N LEU A 231 9.79 11.13 -33.58
CA LEU A 231 9.14 10.13 -34.43
C LEU A 231 7.89 10.69 -35.11
N LEU A 232 7.03 11.40 -34.36
CA LEU A 232 5.82 12.01 -34.93
C LEU A 232 6.14 13.08 -35.97
N GLN A 233 7.19 13.89 -35.74
CA GLN A 233 7.66 14.86 -36.74
C GLN A 233 8.16 14.15 -38.00
N ARG A 234 8.94 13.08 -37.86
CA ARG A 234 9.44 12.29 -39.00
C ARG A 234 8.29 11.66 -39.81
N ILE A 235 7.29 11.11 -39.14
CA ILE A 235 6.08 10.57 -39.78
C ILE A 235 5.34 11.66 -40.57
N LYS A 236 5.20 12.87 -40.01
CA LYS A 236 4.59 14.01 -40.73
C LYS A 236 5.39 14.40 -41.97
N THR A 237 6.73 14.40 -41.92
CA THR A 237 7.57 14.69 -43.08
C THR A 237 7.46 13.62 -44.16
N LEU A 238 7.43 12.33 -43.79
CA LEU A 238 7.25 11.23 -44.74
C LEU A 238 5.86 11.29 -45.41
N ASN A 239 4.81 11.63 -44.66
CA ASN A 239 3.47 11.86 -45.23
C ASN A 239 3.41 13.04 -46.21
N GLN A 240 4.30 14.03 -46.08
CA GLN A 240 4.44 15.09 -47.06
C GLN A 240 5.18 14.59 -48.30
N MET A 241 6.32 13.91 -48.12
CA MET A 241 7.11 13.33 -49.22
C MET A 241 6.32 12.33 -50.06
N GLU A 242 5.46 11.52 -49.43
CA GLU A 242 4.56 10.58 -50.13
C GLU A 242 3.60 11.32 -51.08
N ARG A 243 3.02 12.45 -50.64
CA ARG A 243 2.12 13.26 -51.48
C ARG A 243 2.83 13.93 -52.66
N ASP A 244 4.11 14.27 -52.49
CA ASP A 244 4.91 14.94 -53.51
C ASP A 244 5.62 13.96 -54.47
N SER A 245 5.65 12.66 -54.13
CA SER A 245 6.35 11.63 -54.91
C SER A 245 5.61 11.27 -56.21
N VAL A 246 6.36 11.19 -57.33
CA VAL A 246 5.84 10.85 -58.67
C VAL A 246 6.19 9.41 -59.08
N SER A 247 7.18 8.79 -58.44
CA SER A 247 7.71 7.46 -58.79
C SER A 247 7.20 6.35 -57.85
N ASN A 248 6.54 5.33 -58.41
CA ASN A 248 5.97 4.20 -57.66
C ASN A 248 6.97 3.46 -56.75
N THR A 249 8.25 3.38 -57.16
CA THR A 249 9.30 2.67 -56.40
C THR A 249 9.74 3.45 -55.16
N GLU A 250 9.72 4.79 -55.22
CA GLU A 250 10.11 5.68 -54.14
C GLU A 250 8.99 5.80 -53.10
N THR A 251 7.74 5.92 -53.57
CA THR A 251 6.54 5.87 -52.72
C THR A 251 6.52 4.60 -51.88
N ARG A 252 6.86 3.44 -52.46
CA ARG A 252 6.89 2.16 -51.73
C ARG A 252 7.89 2.15 -50.57
N ARG A 253 9.08 2.71 -50.76
CA ARG A 253 10.09 2.84 -49.68
C ARG A 253 9.64 3.79 -48.58
N ILE A 254 9.03 4.92 -48.94
CA ILE A 254 8.50 5.91 -47.99
C ILE A 254 7.40 5.29 -47.13
N VAL A 255 6.50 4.52 -47.75
CA VAL A 255 5.41 3.82 -47.05
C VAL A 255 5.96 2.78 -46.07
N GLU A 256 6.94 1.97 -46.48
CA GLU A 256 7.59 0.99 -45.60
C GLU A 256 8.29 1.65 -44.40
N GLU A 257 9.06 2.74 -44.60
CA GLU A 257 9.69 3.50 -43.50
C GLU A 257 8.63 4.12 -42.58
N ARG A 258 7.56 4.70 -43.15
CA ARG A 258 6.45 5.28 -42.39
C ARG A 258 5.77 4.23 -41.53
N GLU A 259 5.46 3.05 -42.07
CA GLU A 259 4.79 1.98 -41.32
C GLU A 259 5.68 1.45 -40.18
N LEU A 260 6.98 1.32 -40.40
CA LEU A 260 7.93 0.95 -39.35
C LEU A 260 7.99 2.01 -38.23
N LEU A 261 8.09 3.29 -38.60
CA LEU A 261 8.13 4.39 -37.63
C LEU A 261 6.79 4.58 -36.91
N GLN A 262 5.67 4.37 -37.61
CA GLN A 262 4.33 4.40 -37.02
C GLN A 262 4.18 3.28 -36.00
N SER A 263 4.59 2.05 -36.33
CA SER A 263 4.62 0.93 -35.39
C SER A 263 5.45 1.25 -34.13
N LYS A 264 6.64 1.84 -34.30
CA LYS A 264 7.49 2.26 -33.19
C LYS A 264 6.87 3.40 -32.37
N TYR A 265 6.24 4.37 -33.02
CA TYR A 265 5.53 5.47 -32.36
C TYR A 265 4.33 4.94 -31.57
N ASP A 266 3.54 4.03 -32.14
CA ASP A 266 2.38 3.44 -31.50
C ASP A 266 2.80 2.66 -30.25
N GLU A 267 3.87 1.85 -30.31
CA GLU A 267 4.46 1.16 -29.15
C GLU A 267 4.97 2.13 -28.07
N LEU A 268 5.61 3.25 -28.44
CA LEU A 268 6.03 4.27 -27.47
C LEU A 268 4.83 5.03 -26.87
N SER A 269 3.81 5.31 -27.68
CA SER A 269 2.64 6.09 -27.27
C SER A 269 1.80 5.33 -26.25
N GLU A 270 1.62 4.02 -26.44
CA GLU A 270 0.94 3.12 -25.50
C GLU A 270 1.65 3.06 -24.14
N ASN A 271 2.97 3.27 -24.13
CA ASN A 271 3.78 3.26 -22.91
C ASN A 271 4.03 4.67 -22.33
N GLY A 272 3.57 5.74 -22.99
CA GLY A 272 3.99 7.12 -22.70
C GLY A 272 3.09 7.92 -21.77
N ILE A 273 1.79 7.60 -21.69
CA ILE A 273 0.79 8.32 -20.88
C ILE A 273 -0.19 7.34 -20.24
N VAL A 274 -0.57 7.56 -18.98
CA VAL A 274 -1.69 6.86 -18.34
C VAL A 274 -3.00 7.28 -19.00
N ASP A 275 -3.60 6.37 -19.76
CA ASP A 275 -4.95 6.53 -20.26
C ASP A 275 -5.94 5.74 -19.42
N ILE A 276 -7.06 6.39 -19.08
CA ILE A 276 -8.22 5.76 -18.45
C ILE A 276 -8.99 5.02 -19.53
N LEU A 277 -8.92 3.69 -19.46
CA LEU A 277 -9.46 2.76 -20.43
C LEU A 277 -10.76 2.21 -19.87
N VAL A 278 -11.88 2.44 -20.56
CA VAL A 278 -13.11 1.68 -20.28
C VAL A 278 -13.14 0.48 -21.21
N ILE A 279 -13.29 -0.70 -20.63
CA ILE A 279 -13.55 -1.92 -21.40
C ILE A 279 -14.98 -1.82 -21.91
N GLU A 280 -15.16 -1.41 -23.18
CA GLU A 280 -16.46 -1.59 -23.82
C GLU A 280 -16.74 -3.11 -23.89
N PRO A 281 -17.91 -3.59 -23.44
CA PRO A 281 -18.33 -4.97 -23.63
C PRO A 281 -18.74 -5.17 -25.10
N SER A 282 -17.85 -4.93 -26.05
CA SER A 282 -18.11 -5.22 -27.46
C SER A 282 -18.03 -6.73 -27.67
N ASN A 283 -19.19 -7.35 -27.87
CA ASN A 283 -19.36 -8.75 -28.31
C ASN A 283 -18.55 -9.79 -27.53
N ILE A 284 -18.64 -9.76 -26.20
CA ILE A 284 -18.32 -10.94 -25.40
C ILE A 284 -19.50 -11.90 -25.60
N PRO A 285 -19.34 -13.09 -26.20
CA PRO A 285 -20.41 -14.08 -26.21
C PRO A 285 -20.83 -14.32 -24.76
N GLU A 286 -22.14 -14.42 -24.55
CA GLU A 286 -22.81 -14.61 -23.27
C GLU A 286 -21.94 -15.20 -22.16
N LYS A 287 -21.87 -14.46 -21.04
CA LYS A 287 -21.25 -14.86 -19.78
C LYS A 287 -21.62 -16.30 -19.41
N THR A 288 -20.70 -17.23 -19.65
CA THR A 288 -20.40 -18.24 -18.64
C THR A 288 -19.59 -17.54 -17.55
N GLU A 289 -20.07 -17.62 -16.31
CA GLU A 289 -19.36 -17.12 -15.13
C GLU A 289 -17.96 -17.75 -15.00
N PRO A 290 -17.05 -17.06 -14.26
CA PRO A 290 -15.64 -16.98 -14.58
C PRO A 290 -14.80 -18.05 -13.87
N PHE A 291 -13.49 -18.13 -14.18
CA PHE A 291 -12.38 -18.00 -13.22
C PHE A 291 -11.10 -18.77 -13.56
N PHE A 292 -11.08 -19.72 -14.51
CA PHE A 292 -9.86 -20.50 -14.81
C PHE A 292 -9.75 -20.89 -16.29
N SER A 293 -9.16 -20.02 -17.11
CA SER A 293 -8.59 -20.45 -18.40
C SER A 293 -7.14 -20.84 -18.17
N TYR A 294 -6.73 -22.09 -18.37
CA TYR A 294 -5.32 -22.51 -18.24
C TYR A 294 -4.43 -22.00 -19.38
N VAL A 295 -5.03 -21.46 -20.45
CA VAL A 295 -4.32 -20.95 -21.62
C VAL A 295 -3.90 -19.49 -21.38
N THR A 296 -2.60 -19.22 -21.47
CA THR A 296 -2.05 -17.86 -21.46
C THR A 296 -2.59 -17.09 -22.66
N ARG A 297 -3.47 -16.12 -22.42
CA ARG A 297 -3.99 -15.26 -23.48
C ARG A 297 -2.81 -14.48 -24.08
N ARG A 298 -2.63 -14.52 -25.41
CA ARG A 298 -1.65 -13.67 -26.10
C ARG A 298 -1.98 -12.22 -25.72
N SER A 299 -0.96 -11.41 -25.39
CA SER A 299 -1.06 -9.98 -25.14
C SER A 299 -1.56 -9.28 -26.41
N GLY A 300 -2.86 -9.37 -26.67
CA GLY A 300 -3.52 -8.68 -27.77
C GLY A 300 -3.67 -7.22 -27.39
N SER A 301 -3.28 -6.33 -28.31
CA SER A 301 -3.54 -4.89 -28.24
C SER A 301 -5.01 -4.68 -27.86
N ARG A 302 -5.27 -4.35 -26.60
CA ARG A 302 -6.62 -4.01 -26.13
C ARG A 302 -6.92 -2.67 -26.77
N ARG A 303 -7.84 -2.64 -27.74
CA ARG A 303 -8.44 -1.39 -28.23
C ARG A 303 -9.17 -0.76 -27.07
N SER A 304 -8.49 0.16 -26.39
CA SER A 304 -9.07 0.94 -25.35
C SER A 304 -9.62 2.22 -25.97
N VAL A 305 -10.92 2.43 -25.81
CA VAL A 305 -11.54 3.69 -26.23
C VAL A 305 -11.31 4.67 -25.09
N LEU A 306 -10.60 5.76 -25.37
CA LEU A 306 -10.47 6.87 -24.43
C LEU A 306 -11.88 7.25 -23.97
N VAL A 307 -12.10 7.29 -22.65
CA VAL A 307 -13.35 7.81 -22.09
C VAL A 307 -13.56 9.23 -22.63
N LYS A 308 -14.38 9.36 -23.67
CA LYS A 308 -14.91 10.65 -24.06
C LYS A 308 -15.74 11.07 -22.87
N ARG A 309 -15.29 12.10 -22.16
CA ARG A 309 -16.07 12.81 -21.15
C ARG A 309 -17.44 12.98 -21.79
N THR A 310 -18.42 12.20 -21.35
CA THR A 310 -19.72 12.19 -22.02
C THR A 310 -20.16 13.63 -21.98
N ASP A 311 -20.49 14.19 -23.15
CA ASP A 311 -21.06 15.51 -23.30
C ASP A 311 -22.49 15.52 -22.70
N THR A 312 -22.61 15.10 -21.45
CA THR A 312 -23.71 15.35 -20.51
C THR A 312 -24.04 16.84 -20.46
N SER A 313 -23.10 17.71 -20.88
CA SER A 313 -23.31 19.14 -21.14
C SER A 313 -24.38 19.44 -22.20
N VAL A 314 -24.62 18.54 -23.17
CA VAL A 314 -25.60 18.75 -24.24
C VAL A 314 -27.00 18.35 -23.77
N ALA A 315 -27.13 17.25 -23.02
CA ALA A 315 -28.42 16.83 -22.43
C ALA A 315 -28.85 17.69 -21.23
N ALA A 316 -27.91 18.27 -20.48
CA ALA A 316 -28.21 19.12 -19.31
C ALA A 316 -28.61 20.55 -19.68
N ARG A 317 -28.29 21.04 -20.89
CA ARG A 317 -28.60 22.41 -21.35
C ARG A 317 -30.11 22.70 -21.43
N GLY A 318 -30.97 21.67 -21.52
CA GLY A 318 -32.42 21.82 -21.57
C GLY A 318 -33.12 21.96 -20.20
N PHE A 319 -32.44 21.71 -19.09
CA PHE A 319 -33.06 21.71 -17.75
C PHE A 319 -32.75 22.98 -16.95
N ARG A 320 -33.78 23.78 -16.66
CA ARG A 320 -33.68 25.07 -15.94
C ARG A 320 -33.36 24.95 -14.44
N ASN A 321 -33.64 23.80 -13.80
CA ASN A 321 -33.47 23.61 -12.35
C ASN A 321 -32.15 22.91 -11.99
N LYS A 322 -31.21 23.65 -11.38
CA LYS A 322 -29.88 23.16 -10.95
C LYS A 322 -29.90 22.07 -9.85
N ASN A 323 -31.01 21.94 -9.10
CA ASN A 323 -31.17 21.05 -7.93
C ASN A 323 -32.14 19.88 -8.18
N ARG A 324 -32.35 19.47 -9.43
CA ARG A 324 -33.28 18.39 -9.73
C ARG A 324 -32.76 17.06 -9.16
N PHE A 325 -33.66 16.31 -8.50
CA PHE A 325 -33.39 15.00 -7.86
C PHE A 325 -32.31 14.99 -6.76
N LEU A 326 -32.02 16.12 -6.09
CA LEU A 326 -30.96 16.23 -5.09
C LEU A 326 -30.97 15.12 -4.02
N PHE A 327 -32.08 14.97 -3.28
CA PHE A 327 -32.19 13.95 -2.24
C PHE A 327 -32.24 12.53 -2.77
N ARG A 328 -32.87 12.33 -3.94
CA ARG A 328 -32.90 11.02 -4.59
C ARG A 328 -31.49 10.60 -5.02
N GLN A 329 -30.69 11.52 -5.55
CA GLN A 329 -29.28 11.27 -5.90
C GLN A 329 -28.46 10.96 -4.66
N PHE A 330 -28.56 11.78 -3.61
CA PHE A 330 -27.89 11.55 -2.33
C PHE A 330 -28.20 10.15 -1.74
N LEU A 331 -29.49 9.83 -1.63
CA LEU A 331 -29.94 8.53 -1.16
C LEU A 331 -29.61 7.39 -2.13
N THR A 332 -29.24 7.65 -3.39
CA THR A 332 -28.77 6.60 -4.33
C THR A 332 -27.27 6.38 -4.17
N SER A 333 -26.49 7.45 -3.96
CA SER A 333 -25.04 7.39 -3.79
C SER A 333 -24.61 6.77 -2.46
N ILE A 334 -25.42 6.89 -1.40
CA ILE A 334 -25.09 6.37 -0.07
C ILE A 334 -25.50 4.91 0.14
N ARG A 335 -26.32 4.32 -0.76
CA ARG A 335 -26.86 2.98 -0.51
C ARG A 335 -25.73 1.96 -0.49
N PRO A 336 -25.61 1.17 0.59
CA PRO A 336 -24.57 0.16 0.67
C PRO A 336 -24.81 -1.05 -0.24
N ILE A 337 -26.08 -1.32 -0.58
CA ILE A 337 -26.49 -2.51 -1.35
C ILE A 337 -27.20 -2.07 -2.63
N PHE A 338 -26.63 -2.46 -3.78
CA PHE A 338 -27.30 -2.29 -5.07
C PHE A 338 -28.33 -3.40 -5.28
N LEU A 339 -29.51 -3.04 -5.77
CA LEU A 339 -30.61 -3.98 -5.97
C LEU A 339 -30.28 -5.06 -7.00
N GLU A 340 -29.52 -4.72 -8.05
CA GLU A 340 -29.10 -5.68 -9.08
C GLU A 340 -28.18 -6.77 -8.53
N ASP A 341 -27.22 -6.38 -7.67
CA ASP A 341 -26.30 -7.31 -7.01
C ASP A 341 -27.02 -8.18 -5.99
N TRP A 342 -28.00 -7.61 -5.29
CA TRP A 342 -28.84 -8.33 -4.35
C TRP A 342 -29.68 -9.44 -5.01
N ILE A 343 -30.28 -9.14 -6.17
CA ILE A 343 -31.09 -10.09 -6.93
C ILE A 343 -30.22 -11.25 -7.45
N LYS A 344 -29.02 -10.95 -7.97
CA LYS A 344 -28.06 -11.95 -8.49
C LYS A 344 -27.37 -12.77 -7.39
N GLY A 345 -27.43 -12.33 -6.13
CA GLY A 345 -26.70 -12.95 -5.03
C GLY A 345 -27.36 -14.21 -4.46
N ASN A 346 -26.56 -15.26 -4.27
CA ASN A 346 -26.90 -16.41 -3.40
C ASN A 346 -26.99 -15.97 -1.93
N ILE A 347 -27.53 -16.82 -1.06
CA ILE A 347 -27.72 -16.49 0.37
C ILE A 347 -26.41 -16.03 1.04
N VAL A 348 -25.28 -16.68 0.71
CA VAL A 348 -23.95 -16.30 1.21
C VAL A 348 -23.53 -14.90 0.74
N LYS A 349 -23.73 -14.57 -0.55
CA LYS A 349 -23.43 -13.24 -1.09
C LYS A 349 -24.32 -12.17 -0.44
N ARG A 350 -25.59 -12.48 -0.18
CA ARG A 350 -26.53 -11.57 0.52
C ARG A 350 -26.11 -11.31 1.97
N THR A 351 -25.75 -12.36 2.72
CA THR A 351 -25.24 -12.22 4.09
C THR A 351 -23.96 -11.37 4.11
N PHE A 352 -23.04 -11.61 3.16
CA PHE A 352 -21.83 -10.80 3.01
C PHE A 352 -22.14 -9.32 2.76
N TYR A 353 -23.11 -9.00 1.89
CA TYR A 353 -23.51 -7.61 1.67
C TYR A 353 -24.12 -6.94 2.91
N ILE A 354 -24.86 -7.69 3.74
CA ILE A 354 -25.40 -7.18 5.00
C ILE A 354 -24.28 -6.84 5.98
N ILE A 355 -23.34 -7.78 6.20
CA ILE A 355 -22.20 -7.60 7.12
C ILE A 355 -21.35 -6.39 6.69
N ARG A 356 -21.15 -6.22 5.39
CA ARG A 356 -20.36 -5.13 4.80
C ARG A 356 -21.08 -3.77 4.82
N ALA A 357 -22.41 -3.75 4.87
CA ALA A 357 -23.21 -2.54 4.71
C ALA A 357 -22.86 -1.37 5.64
N PRO A 358 -22.66 -1.54 6.96
CA PRO A 358 -22.32 -0.43 7.85
C PRO A 358 -20.97 0.21 7.49
N VAL A 359 -19.98 -0.61 7.14
CA VAL A 359 -18.66 -0.15 6.72
C VAL A 359 -18.76 0.64 5.42
N VAL A 360 -19.47 0.11 4.42
CA VAL A 360 -19.69 0.79 3.13
C VAL A 360 -20.37 2.15 3.33
N LEU A 361 -21.36 2.20 4.22
CA LEU A 361 -22.07 3.42 4.54
C LEU A 361 -21.14 4.49 5.13
N LEU A 362 -20.30 4.11 6.10
CA LEU A 362 -19.30 5.00 6.70
C LEU A 362 -18.28 5.49 5.65
N CYS A 363 -17.77 4.59 4.81
CA CYS A 363 -16.86 4.95 3.72
C CYS A 363 -17.51 5.91 2.72
N ALA A 364 -18.77 5.67 2.33
CA ALA A 364 -19.48 6.52 1.38
C ALA A 364 -19.74 7.93 1.94
N LEU A 365 -19.96 8.07 3.25
CA LEU A 365 -20.13 9.38 3.90
C LEU A 365 -18.81 10.12 4.05
N TYR A 366 -17.72 9.41 4.34
CA TYR A 366 -16.41 9.98 4.61
C TYR A 366 -15.60 10.31 3.35
N ILE A 367 -15.58 9.41 2.36
CA ILE A 367 -14.67 9.48 1.21
C ILE A 367 -15.39 10.04 -0.02
N PRO A 368 -14.94 11.17 -0.59
CA PRO A 368 -15.52 11.70 -1.81
C PRO A 368 -15.19 10.83 -3.00
N MET A 369 -16.20 10.34 -3.71
CA MET A 369 -15.98 9.48 -4.86
C MET A 369 -15.53 10.29 -6.09
N VAL A 370 -14.39 9.91 -6.68
CA VAL A 370 -13.91 10.46 -7.94
C VAL A 370 -13.51 9.30 -8.85
N ASP A 371 -14.40 8.98 -9.77
CA ASP A 371 -14.22 7.84 -10.68
C ASP A 371 -14.79 8.19 -12.04
N TYR A 372 -13.92 8.38 -13.03
CA TYR A 372 -14.29 8.71 -14.40
C TYR A 372 -14.88 7.52 -15.17
N GLU A 373 -14.79 6.30 -14.64
CA GLU A 373 -15.41 5.11 -15.23
C GLU A 373 -16.92 5.06 -14.92
N LYS A 374 -17.37 5.77 -13.87
CA LYS A 374 -18.78 5.84 -13.48
C LYS A 374 -19.51 7.03 -14.10
N GLU A 375 -20.83 6.92 -14.20
CA GLU A 375 -21.68 8.01 -14.66
C GLU A 375 -21.43 9.30 -13.85
N ARG A 376 -21.31 10.43 -14.56
CA ARG A 376 -21.07 11.77 -13.99
C ARG A 376 -19.78 11.88 -13.17
N ASP A 377 -18.76 11.09 -13.47
CA ASP A 377 -17.47 11.11 -12.76
C ASP A 377 -17.61 10.79 -11.24
N GLY A 378 -18.69 10.09 -10.84
CA GLY A 378 -19.04 9.83 -9.43
C GLY A 378 -19.68 11.02 -8.71
N TRP A 379 -20.01 12.11 -9.41
CA TRP A 379 -20.51 13.35 -8.81
C TRP A 379 -21.90 13.21 -8.20
N SER A 380 -22.01 13.57 -6.91
CA SER A 380 -23.28 13.80 -6.26
C SER A 380 -23.21 15.07 -5.41
N LYS A 381 -24.05 16.06 -5.76
CA LYS A 381 -23.93 17.43 -5.24
C LYS A 381 -23.99 17.50 -3.72
N LEU A 382 -25.03 16.93 -3.10
CA LEU A 382 -25.24 17.03 -1.65
C LEU A 382 -24.16 16.27 -0.86
N LEU A 383 -23.82 15.06 -1.30
CA LEU A 383 -22.82 14.22 -0.64
C LEU A 383 -21.43 14.88 -0.71
N ASN A 384 -21.02 15.35 -1.88
CA ASN A 384 -19.72 16.00 -2.05
C ASN A 384 -19.65 17.31 -1.25
N CYS A 385 -20.74 18.07 -1.10
CA CYS A 385 -20.75 19.25 -0.23
C CYS A 385 -20.60 18.90 1.25
N ILE A 386 -21.18 17.78 1.71
CA ILE A 386 -20.98 17.29 3.08
C ILE A 386 -19.54 16.86 3.29
N GLN A 387 -18.98 16.16 2.30
CA GLN A 387 -17.60 15.66 2.34
C GLN A 387 -16.56 16.79 2.34
N ILE A 388 -16.83 17.96 1.73
CA ILE A 388 -15.88 19.10 1.72
C ILE A 388 -15.45 19.49 3.13
N PHE A 389 -16.36 19.50 4.11
CA PHE A 389 -16.02 19.87 5.48
C PHE A 389 -15.79 18.66 6.38
N LEU A 390 -16.50 17.56 6.17
CA LEU A 390 -16.40 16.38 7.02
C LEU A 390 -15.04 15.69 6.89
N ASN A 391 -14.56 15.58 5.67
CA ASN A 391 -13.34 14.87 5.33
C ASN A 391 -12.09 15.52 5.96
N PRO A 392 -11.75 16.81 5.72
CA PRO A 392 -10.60 17.45 6.34
C PRO A 392 -10.72 17.53 7.87
N ALA A 393 -11.93 17.73 8.41
CA ALA A 393 -12.13 17.79 9.85
C ALA A 393 -11.78 16.45 10.52
N ILE A 394 -12.26 15.33 9.98
CA ILE A 394 -11.97 14.00 10.53
C ILE A 394 -10.49 13.62 10.31
N THR A 395 -9.94 13.86 9.12
CA THR A 395 -8.53 13.52 8.83
C THR A 395 -7.57 14.25 9.77
N ILE A 396 -7.76 15.56 9.99
CA ILE A 396 -6.93 16.36 10.87
C ILE A 396 -7.02 15.86 12.32
N VAL A 397 -8.23 15.57 12.80
CA VAL A 397 -8.44 15.09 14.18
C VAL A 397 -7.75 13.73 14.39
N ILE A 398 -7.93 12.78 13.47
CA ILE A 398 -7.31 11.45 13.57
C ILE A 398 -5.80 11.57 13.49
N VAL A 399 -5.26 12.30 12.51
CA VAL A 399 -3.80 12.42 12.33
C VAL A 399 -3.16 13.10 13.54
N LEU A 400 -3.72 14.19 14.06
CA LEU A 400 -3.19 14.85 15.26
C LEU A 400 -3.25 13.97 16.50
N ALA A 401 -4.35 13.22 16.67
CA ALA A 401 -4.48 12.27 17.77
C ALA A 401 -3.46 11.12 17.67
N MET A 402 -3.13 10.68 16.45
CA MET A 402 -2.09 9.66 16.23
C MET A 402 -0.68 10.20 16.48
N VAL A 403 -0.38 11.43 16.02
CA VAL A 403 0.94 12.05 16.17
C VAL A 403 1.25 12.35 17.64
N ASN A 404 0.30 12.95 18.35
CA ASN A 404 0.48 13.40 19.74
C ASN A 404 0.06 12.32 20.75
N ARG A 405 0.48 11.08 20.51
CA ARG A 405 0.09 9.96 21.36
C ARG A 405 0.80 10.01 22.71
N GLU A 406 0.04 10.21 23.79
CA GLU A 406 0.56 10.03 25.15
C GLU A 406 0.82 8.54 25.44
N LYS A 407 1.89 8.25 26.20
CA LYS A 407 2.28 6.86 26.53
C LYS A 407 1.32 6.16 27.50
N SER A 408 0.54 6.91 28.26
CA SER A 408 -0.30 6.40 29.36
C SER A 408 -1.77 6.17 28.99
N LYS A 409 -2.23 6.67 27.83
CA LYS A 409 -3.64 6.59 27.41
C LYS A 409 -3.78 6.18 25.95
N LEU A 410 -4.96 5.65 25.61
CA LEU A 410 -5.30 5.31 24.24
C LEU A 410 -5.56 6.59 23.44
N TRP A 411 -4.99 6.69 22.24
CA TRP A 411 -5.00 7.93 21.44
C TRP A 411 -6.42 8.42 21.11
N TYR A 412 -7.40 7.53 20.99
CA TYR A 412 -8.77 7.92 20.69
C TYR A 412 -9.49 8.58 21.87
N LEU A 413 -8.96 8.46 23.10
CA LEU A 413 -9.52 9.15 24.29
C LEU A 413 -9.16 10.64 24.29
N ASP A 414 -8.10 11.04 23.58
CA ASP A 414 -7.69 12.43 23.43
C ASP A 414 -8.35 13.11 22.21
N VAL A 415 -9.10 12.35 21.40
CA VAL A 415 -9.88 12.88 20.27
C VAL A 415 -10.74 14.09 20.65
N PRO A 416 -11.47 14.12 21.80
CA PRO A 416 -12.23 15.29 22.20
C PRO A 416 -11.38 16.57 22.31
N GLN A 417 -10.12 16.48 22.74
CA GLN A 417 -9.22 17.64 22.82
C GLN A 417 -8.83 18.12 21.42
N PHE A 418 -8.54 17.21 20.50
CA PHE A 418 -8.15 17.55 19.13
C PHE A 418 -9.33 17.96 18.23
N THR A 419 -10.58 17.68 18.63
CA THR A 419 -11.77 18.13 17.86
C THR A 419 -11.80 19.63 17.62
N VAL A 420 -11.18 20.42 18.50
CA VAL A 420 -11.03 21.88 18.34
C VAL A 420 -10.31 22.22 17.02
N TYR A 421 -9.26 21.49 16.66
CA TYR A 421 -8.56 21.68 15.38
C TYR A 421 -9.41 21.27 14.17
N GLY A 422 -10.25 20.24 14.34
CA GLY A 422 -11.27 19.88 13.35
C GLY A 422 -12.26 21.04 13.12
N VAL A 423 -12.73 21.67 14.19
CA VAL A 423 -13.61 22.85 14.12
C VAL A 423 -12.90 24.04 13.45
N TYR A 424 -11.62 24.27 13.71
CA TYR A 424 -10.86 25.31 12.99
C TYR A 424 -10.84 25.07 11.48
N SER A 425 -10.71 23.82 11.02
CA SER A 425 -10.81 23.51 9.59
C SER A 425 -12.23 23.72 9.03
N MET A 426 -13.29 23.54 9.86
CA MET A 426 -14.67 23.83 9.47
C MET A 426 -14.91 25.30 9.16
N VAL A 427 -14.19 26.22 9.83
CA VAL A 427 -14.31 27.68 9.58
C VAL A 427 -14.00 28.01 8.12
N ILE A 428 -13.05 27.31 7.50
CA ILE A 428 -12.66 27.53 6.10
C ILE A 428 -13.48 26.64 5.15
N THR A 429 -13.71 25.38 5.52
CA THR A 429 -14.31 24.37 4.63
C THR A 429 -15.83 24.50 4.51
N VAL A 430 -16.53 25.02 5.52
CA VAL A 430 -17.98 25.25 5.45
C VAL A 430 -18.35 26.38 4.47
N PRO A 431 -17.72 27.57 4.50
CA PRO A 431 -17.92 28.58 3.46
C PRO A 431 -17.62 28.05 2.06
N LEU A 432 -16.54 27.28 1.91
CA LEU A 432 -16.19 26.63 0.64
C LEU A 432 -17.29 25.67 0.17
N ALA A 433 -17.84 24.85 1.07
CA ALA A 433 -18.94 23.94 0.78
C ALA A 433 -20.21 24.70 0.32
N ILE A 434 -20.52 25.84 0.95
CA ILE A 434 -21.65 26.70 0.57
C ILE A 434 -21.43 27.29 -0.82
N ILE A 435 -20.23 27.81 -1.12
CA ILE A 435 -19.87 28.35 -2.43
C ILE A 435 -20.00 27.26 -3.51
N VAL A 436 -19.47 26.07 -3.24
CA VAL A 436 -19.58 24.91 -4.15
C VAL A 436 -21.05 24.50 -4.33
N PHE A 437 -21.87 24.51 -3.28
CA PHE A 437 -23.28 24.19 -3.37
C PHE A 437 -24.06 25.19 -4.24
N ILE A 438 -23.74 26.49 -4.18
CA ILE A 438 -24.41 27.52 -4.99
C ILE A 438 -23.97 27.44 -6.46
N HIS A 439 -22.67 27.24 -6.70
CA HIS A 439 -22.10 27.23 -8.05
C HIS A 439 -22.37 25.93 -8.82
N SER A 440 -22.40 24.79 -8.14
CA SER A 440 -22.52 23.47 -8.78
C SER A 440 -23.96 23.09 -9.17
N SER A 441 -24.10 22.25 -10.19
CA SER A 441 -25.36 21.63 -10.59
C SER A 441 -25.38 20.14 -10.24
N SER A 442 -26.57 19.54 -10.13
CA SER A 442 -26.74 18.11 -9.88
C SER A 442 -26.57 17.23 -11.13
N LEU A 443 -26.38 17.83 -12.30
CA LEU A 443 -26.41 17.15 -13.60
C LEU A 443 -25.04 17.07 -14.28
N THR A 444 -24.15 18.03 -14.01
CA THR A 444 -22.81 18.09 -14.61
C THR A 444 -21.74 18.28 -13.54
N PRO A 445 -20.65 17.50 -13.56
CA PRO A 445 -19.54 17.70 -12.63
C PRO A 445 -18.90 19.08 -12.85
N PRO A 446 -18.53 19.81 -11.79
CA PRO A 446 -17.88 21.11 -11.91
C PRO A 446 -16.44 20.98 -12.42
N LYS A 447 -15.87 22.07 -12.99
CA LYS A 447 -14.48 22.07 -13.47
C LYS A 447 -13.46 21.79 -12.36
N TYR A 448 -13.76 22.19 -11.12
CA TYR A 448 -12.94 21.94 -9.93
C TYR A 448 -13.17 20.55 -9.31
N HIS A 449 -13.91 19.64 -9.97
CA HIS A 449 -14.08 18.25 -9.51
C HIS A 449 -12.72 17.55 -9.30
N ASN A 450 -11.70 17.92 -10.08
CA ASN A 450 -10.33 17.43 -9.90
C ASN A 450 -9.74 17.72 -8.51
N GLY A 451 -10.22 18.75 -7.79
CA GLY A 451 -9.77 19.04 -6.43
C GLY A 451 -10.19 17.97 -5.41
N PHE A 452 -11.31 17.27 -5.64
CA PHE A 452 -11.77 16.18 -4.78
C PHE A 452 -10.86 14.96 -4.83
N VAL A 453 -10.01 14.84 -5.85
CA VAL A 453 -9.01 13.77 -5.99
C VAL A 453 -8.07 13.77 -4.77
N ILE A 454 -7.63 14.95 -4.33
CA ILE A 454 -6.72 15.07 -3.17
C ILE A 454 -7.42 14.61 -1.88
N MET A 455 -8.67 15.01 -1.69
CA MET A 455 -9.45 14.63 -0.51
C MET A 455 -9.71 13.11 -0.45
N ASN A 456 -10.06 12.51 -1.59
CA ASN A 456 -10.24 11.07 -1.70
C ASN A 456 -8.90 10.35 -1.43
N PHE A 457 -7.82 10.82 -2.05
CA PHE A 457 -6.48 10.25 -1.87
C PHE A 457 -6.06 10.22 -0.39
N THR A 458 -6.09 11.37 0.31
CA THR A 458 -5.70 11.43 1.72
C THR A 458 -6.57 10.52 2.59
N SER A 459 -7.88 10.46 2.33
CA SER A 459 -8.81 9.73 3.20
C SER A 459 -8.81 8.22 2.98
N SER A 460 -8.66 7.78 1.74
CA SER A 460 -8.53 6.35 1.41
C SER A 460 -7.20 5.79 1.92
N VAL A 461 -6.11 6.54 1.82
CA VAL A 461 -4.81 6.16 2.40
C VAL A 461 -4.88 6.06 3.92
N LEU A 462 -5.49 7.03 4.61
CA LEU A 462 -5.63 6.98 6.07
C LEU A 462 -6.49 5.81 6.55
N LEU A 463 -7.57 5.49 5.84
CA LEU A 463 -8.42 4.36 6.22
C LEU A 463 -7.74 3.02 5.92
N ALA A 464 -7.03 2.90 4.79
CA ALA A 464 -6.22 1.73 4.48
C ALA A 464 -5.08 1.52 5.50
N MET A 465 -4.43 2.61 5.93
CA MET A 465 -3.46 2.63 7.02
C MET A 465 -4.06 2.03 8.28
N GLN A 466 -5.19 2.58 8.74
CA GLN A 466 -5.81 2.16 9.98
C GLN A 466 -6.17 0.67 9.96
N CYS A 467 -6.74 0.18 8.86
CA CYS A 467 -7.06 -1.24 8.73
C CYS A 467 -5.80 -2.11 8.76
N SER A 468 -4.74 -1.74 8.02
CA SER A 468 -3.51 -2.52 7.94
C SER A 468 -2.77 -2.62 9.28
N THR A 469 -2.71 -1.51 10.03
CA THR A 469 -2.07 -1.45 11.35
C THR A 469 -2.85 -2.23 12.40
N GLU A 470 -4.19 -2.20 12.39
CA GLU A 470 -5.00 -3.09 13.25
C GLU A 470 -4.76 -4.56 12.95
N ILE A 471 -4.74 -4.94 11.67
CA ILE A 471 -4.53 -6.35 11.26
C ILE A 471 -3.15 -6.83 11.71
N SER A 472 -2.13 -6.00 11.54
CA SER A 472 -0.76 -6.32 11.96
C SER A 472 -0.66 -6.47 13.48
N MET A 473 -1.28 -5.58 14.26
CA MET A 473 -1.28 -5.68 15.72
C MET A 473 -2.00 -6.94 16.19
N PHE A 474 -3.15 -7.26 15.59
CA PHE A 474 -3.87 -8.48 15.91
C PHE A 474 -3.04 -9.74 15.61
N MET A 475 -2.31 -9.75 14.50
CA MET A 475 -1.43 -10.86 14.14
C MET A 475 -0.27 -11.02 15.14
N LYS A 476 0.27 -9.92 15.67
CA LYS A 476 1.26 -9.93 16.76
C LYS A 476 0.69 -10.55 18.04
N VAL A 477 -0.54 -10.20 18.40
CA VAL A 477 -1.23 -10.79 19.57
C VAL A 477 -1.46 -12.29 19.38
N ILE A 478 -1.90 -12.73 18.20
CA ILE A 478 -2.06 -14.16 17.90
C ILE A 478 -0.73 -14.90 18.04
N GLY A 479 0.33 -14.40 17.42
CA GLY A 479 1.62 -15.07 17.46
C GLY A 479 2.16 -15.17 18.89
N ASN A 480 1.94 -14.14 19.71
CA ASN A 480 2.23 -14.22 21.13
C ASN A 480 1.37 -15.28 21.84
N ILE A 481 0.05 -15.34 21.60
CA ILE A 481 -0.86 -16.37 22.16
C ILE A 481 -0.37 -17.79 21.88
N TYR A 482 0.16 -18.05 20.69
CA TYR A 482 0.73 -19.34 20.31
C TYR A 482 2.23 -19.51 20.66
N GLU A 483 2.78 -18.64 21.52
CA GLU A 483 4.17 -18.66 21.98
C GLU A 483 5.18 -18.72 20.82
N VAL A 484 4.87 -18.00 19.73
CA VAL A 484 5.74 -17.90 18.56
C VAL A 484 6.80 -16.82 18.79
N PRO A 485 8.10 -17.10 18.58
CA PRO A 485 9.15 -16.10 18.73
C PRO A 485 8.92 -14.85 17.86
N ILE A 486 9.22 -13.68 18.42
CA ILE A 486 8.97 -12.37 17.79
C ILE A 486 9.73 -12.25 16.46
N ASP A 487 10.97 -12.73 16.38
CA ASP A 487 11.79 -12.69 15.16
C ASP A 487 11.16 -13.49 14.01
N PHE A 488 10.70 -14.71 14.30
CA PHE A 488 10.06 -15.57 13.31
C PHE A 488 8.72 -14.98 12.85
N MET A 489 7.94 -14.45 13.80
CA MET A 489 6.65 -13.81 13.51
C MET A 489 6.84 -12.54 12.67
N GLY A 490 7.87 -11.75 12.96
CA GLY A 490 8.29 -10.55 12.24
C GLY A 490 8.51 -10.81 10.75
N VAL A 491 9.30 -11.85 10.45
CA VAL A 491 9.71 -12.23 9.10
C VAL A 491 8.60 -12.95 8.31
N THR A 492 7.61 -13.55 8.99
CA THR A 492 6.55 -14.32 8.32
C THR A 492 5.23 -13.56 8.27
N LEU A 493 4.46 -13.63 9.36
CA LEU A 493 3.09 -13.13 9.42
C LEU A 493 3.03 -11.59 9.44
N VAL A 494 3.93 -10.93 10.18
CA VAL A 494 3.96 -9.46 10.27
C VAL A 494 4.42 -8.85 8.94
N ALA A 495 5.43 -9.43 8.28
CA ALA A 495 5.82 -9.04 6.94
C ALA A 495 4.67 -9.18 5.93
N MET A 496 3.91 -10.28 5.99
CA MET A 496 2.73 -10.48 5.14
C MET A 496 1.62 -9.46 5.41
N THR A 497 1.33 -9.14 6.68
CA THR A 497 0.28 -8.17 7.01
C THR A 497 0.69 -6.73 6.68
N ALA A 498 1.97 -6.38 6.84
CA ALA A 498 2.50 -5.09 6.41
C ALA A 498 2.35 -4.92 4.88
N GLY A 499 2.67 -5.96 4.10
CA GLY A 499 2.50 -5.97 2.65
C GLY A 499 1.05 -6.15 2.16
N LEU A 500 0.07 -6.27 3.06
CA LEU A 500 -1.33 -6.51 2.68
C LEU A 500 -1.89 -5.36 1.83
N ASN A 501 -1.47 -4.12 2.12
CA ASN A 501 -1.86 -2.96 1.33
C ASN A 501 -1.34 -3.03 -0.10
N ASP A 502 -0.07 -3.42 -0.30
CA ASP A 502 0.51 -3.65 -1.62
C ASP A 502 -0.18 -4.80 -2.36
N LEU A 503 -0.49 -5.89 -1.65
CA LEU A 503 -1.19 -7.04 -2.21
C LEU A 503 -2.56 -6.63 -2.78
N VAL A 504 -3.38 -5.99 -1.95
CA VAL A 504 -4.76 -5.66 -2.31
C VAL A 504 -4.80 -4.55 -3.37
N SER A 505 -3.98 -3.50 -3.22
CA SER A 505 -3.94 -2.39 -4.19
C SER A 505 -3.44 -2.83 -5.56
N SER A 506 -2.31 -3.52 -5.63
CA SER A 506 -1.73 -3.94 -6.91
C SER A 506 -2.56 -5.02 -7.59
N THR A 507 -3.20 -5.92 -6.83
CA THR A 507 -4.17 -6.87 -7.38
C THR A 507 -5.40 -6.14 -7.94
N SER A 508 -5.95 -5.15 -7.22
CA SER A 508 -7.12 -4.40 -7.71
C SER A 508 -6.83 -3.62 -9.00
N VAL A 509 -5.67 -2.96 -9.09
CA VAL A 509 -5.26 -2.15 -10.25
C VAL A 509 -4.97 -3.05 -11.46
N SER A 510 -4.34 -4.21 -11.26
CA SER A 510 -4.13 -5.20 -12.33
C SER A 510 -5.44 -5.82 -12.84
N LEU A 511 -6.43 -6.05 -11.97
CA LEU A 511 -7.76 -6.52 -12.37
C LEU A 511 -8.51 -5.47 -13.21
N GLN A 512 -8.21 -4.18 -13.00
CA GLN A 512 -8.76 -3.09 -13.80
C GLN A 512 -8.04 -2.89 -15.14
N GLY A 513 -7.03 -3.71 -15.46
CA GLY A 513 -6.30 -3.66 -16.73
C GLY A 513 -5.04 -2.77 -16.72
N TYR A 514 -4.57 -2.37 -15.54
CA TYR A 514 -3.36 -1.58 -15.34
C TYR A 514 -2.22 -2.43 -14.77
N GLU A 515 -2.04 -3.64 -15.33
CA GLU A 515 -0.99 -4.59 -14.97
C GLU A 515 0.43 -4.00 -14.93
N LYS A 516 0.83 -3.18 -15.92
CA LYS A 516 2.16 -2.56 -15.98
C LYS A 516 2.38 -1.61 -14.80
N MET A 517 1.38 -0.78 -14.50
CA MET A 517 1.40 0.14 -13.36
C MET A 517 1.49 -0.64 -12.04
N ALA A 518 0.69 -1.69 -11.89
CA ALA A 518 0.64 -2.48 -10.67
C ALA A 518 1.97 -3.22 -10.40
N TYR A 519 2.59 -3.83 -11.41
CA TYR A 519 3.89 -4.49 -11.23
C TYR A 519 5.02 -3.48 -10.97
N ALA A 520 4.99 -2.32 -11.64
CA ALA A 520 5.94 -1.24 -11.39
C ALA A 520 5.80 -0.69 -9.95
N ALA A 521 4.57 -0.61 -9.43
CA ALA A 521 4.30 -0.23 -8.05
C ALA A 521 4.91 -1.20 -7.04
N ILE A 522 4.89 -2.51 -7.28
CA ILE A 522 5.52 -3.51 -6.40
C ILE A 522 7.03 -3.30 -6.27
N ILE A 523 7.71 -3.04 -7.39
CA ILE A 523 9.14 -2.72 -7.39
C ILE A 523 9.39 -1.43 -6.64
N GLY A 524 8.60 -0.38 -6.93
CA GLY A 524 8.69 0.91 -6.24
C GLY A 524 8.42 0.81 -4.73
N SER A 525 7.40 0.06 -4.31
CA SER A 525 7.04 -0.16 -2.90
C SER A 525 8.17 -0.88 -2.18
N THR A 526 8.76 -1.90 -2.80
CA THR A 526 9.91 -2.62 -2.23
C THR A 526 11.14 -1.72 -2.08
N PHE A 527 11.38 -0.85 -3.07
CA PHE A 527 12.45 0.14 -2.97
C PHE A 527 12.20 1.08 -1.80
N LEU A 528 10.98 1.62 -1.67
CA LEU A 528 10.60 2.51 -0.58
C LEU A 528 10.68 1.83 0.79
N THR A 529 10.19 0.60 0.94
CA THR A 529 10.20 -0.12 2.22
C THR A 529 11.60 -0.47 2.68
N VAL A 530 12.42 -1.02 1.79
CA VAL A 530 13.74 -1.52 2.14
C VAL A 530 14.74 -0.37 2.28
N VAL A 531 14.71 0.60 1.36
CA VAL A 531 15.67 1.72 1.38
C VAL A 531 15.20 2.79 2.35
N ILE A 532 14.08 3.46 2.04
CA ILE A 532 13.61 4.59 2.88
C ILE A 532 13.13 4.11 4.24
N GLY A 533 12.41 2.98 4.31
CA GLY A 533 11.91 2.45 5.58
C GLY A 533 13.04 2.15 6.56
N CYS A 534 14.09 1.44 6.14
CA CYS A 534 15.26 1.19 6.98
C CYS A 534 16.02 2.48 7.30
N THR A 535 16.29 3.34 6.31
CA THR A 535 17.04 4.59 6.54
C THR A 535 16.31 5.53 7.50
N LEU A 536 15.00 5.71 7.36
CA LEU A 536 14.23 6.54 8.30
C LEU A 536 14.25 5.96 9.72
N MET A 537 14.21 4.63 9.85
CA MET A 537 14.30 3.99 11.15
C MET A 537 15.65 4.23 11.81
N PHE A 538 16.75 4.02 11.09
CA PHE A 538 18.09 4.26 11.61
C PHE A 538 18.30 5.73 11.97
N LEU A 539 17.88 6.63 11.08
CA LEU A 539 17.94 8.07 11.30
C LEU A 539 17.16 8.50 12.56
N SER A 540 15.96 7.96 12.75
CA SER A 540 15.12 8.25 13.92
C SER A 540 15.74 7.77 15.24
N ARG A 541 16.45 6.63 15.24
CA ARG A 541 17.20 6.11 16.39
C ARG A 541 18.44 6.97 16.70
N ILE A 542 19.21 7.31 15.67
CA ILE A 542 20.39 8.19 15.78
C ILE A 542 20.01 9.56 16.36
N PHE A 543 18.94 10.18 15.84
CA PHE A 543 18.46 11.48 16.34
C PHE A 543 17.95 11.43 17.79
N SER A 544 17.56 10.26 18.27
CA SER A 544 17.09 10.06 19.64
C SER A 544 18.22 9.76 20.63
N GLY A 545 19.48 9.83 20.17
CA GLY A 545 20.67 9.58 20.98
C GLY A 545 20.99 8.10 21.19
N GLY A 546 20.33 7.20 20.45
CA GLY A 546 20.63 5.77 20.44
C GLY A 546 21.62 5.41 19.34
N HIS A 547 22.47 4.41 19.59
CA HIS A 547 23.30 3.77 18.58
C HIS A 547 22.52 2.59 17.98
N VAL A 548 22.61 2.40 16.66
CA VAL A 548 22.01 1.23 16.00
C VAL A 548 23.11 0.18 15.89
N VAL A 549 23.08 -0.80 16.80
CA VAL A 549 24.01 -1.93 16.79
C VAL A 549 23.49 -2.99 15.81
N GLU A 550 24.41 -3.56 15.02
CA GLU A 550 24.13 -4.60 14.02
C GLU A 550 23.28 -5.76 14.58
N ALA A 551 23.63 -6.24 15.77
CA ALA A 551 22.95 -7.37 16.42
C ALA A 551 21.46 -7.13 16.68
N GLU A 552 21.07 -5.91 17.07
CA GLU A 552 19.68 -5.54 17.33
C GLU A 552 18.89 -5.31 16.03
N ALA A 553 19.57 -4.86 14.97
CA ALA A 553 18.94 -4.56 13.69
C ALA A 553 18.67 -5.82 12.86
N MET A 554 19.61 -6.78 12.86
CA MET A 554 19.54 -7.97 12.02
C MET A 554 18.62 -9.07 12.59
N GLY A 555 18.77 -9.47 13.85
CA GLY A 555 18.06 -10.65 14.38
C GLY A 555 18.39 -11.96 13.62
N ASN A 556 17.84 -13.08 14.10
CA ASN A 556 18.25 -14.44 13.68
C ASN A 556 17.85 -14.84 12.24
N TYR A 557 17.03 -14.04 11.57
CA TYR A 557 16.48 -14.35 10.24
C TYR A 557 16.86 -13.32 9.16
N ALA A 558 17.59 -12.25 9.50
CA ALA A 558 17.94 -11.18 8.56
C ALA A 558 18.68 -11.69 7.33
N GLU A 559 19.75 -12.45 7.54
CA GLU A 559 20.58 -12.93 6.43
C GLU A 559 19.78 -13.84 5.49
N ASN A 560 18.95 -14.71 6.05
CA ASN A 560 18.05 -15.58 5.28
C ASN A 560 17.09 -14.77 4.40
N ALA A 561 16.46 -13.73 4.98
CA ALA A 561 15.54 -12.85 4.26
C ALA A 561 16.26 -12.04 3.19
N TYR A 562 17.45 -11.53 3.49
CA TYR A 562 18.29 -10.80 2.56
C TYR A 562 18.71 -11.66 1.35
N TYR A 563 19.29 -12.84 1.57
CA TYR A 563 19.71 -13.72 0.47
C TYR A 563 18.53 -14.18 -0.37
N THR A 564 17.38 -14.46 0.27
CA THR A 564 16.15 -14.81 -0.45
C THR A 564 15.68 -13.65 -1.33
N LEU A 565 15.70 -12.42 -0.83
CA LEU A 565 15.35 -11.23 -1.61
C LEU A 565 16.29 -11.04 -2.79
N LEU A 566 17.61 -11.14 -2.55
CA LEU A 566 18.63 -10.98 -3.58
C LEU A 566 18.48 -12.04 -4.69
N ILE A 567 18.35 -13.31 -4.31
CA ILE A 567 18.10 -14.42 -5.25
C ILE A 567 16.80 -14.16 -6.02
N GLY A 568 15.74 -13.75 -5.32
CA GLY A 568 14.46 -13.37 -5.93
C GLY A 568 14.62 -12.27 -6.99
N LEU A 569 15.33 -11.19 -6.67
CA LEU A 569 15.58 -10.08 -7.58
C LEU A 569 16.40 -10.50 -8.80
N VAL A 570 17.49 -11.25 -8.61
CA VAL A 570 18.32 -11.77 -9.71
C VAL A 570 17.53 -12.71 -10.61
N ILE A 571 16.73 -13.60 -10.02
CA ILE A 571 15.82 -14.48 -10.77
C ILE A 571 14.80 -13.66 -11.55
N THR A 572 14.25 -12.59 -10.96
CA THR A 572 13.31 -11.70 -11.67
C THR A 572 13.93 -10.99 -12.86
N LEU A 573 15.18 -10.55 -12.72
CA LEU A 573 15.95 -9.99 -13.81
C LEU A 573 16.24 -11.04 -14.90
N LEU A 574 16.59 -12.26 -14.51
CA LEU A 574 16.93 -13.32 -15.46
C LEU A 574 15.71 -13.75 -16.28
N TRP A 575 14.56 -13.99 -15.65
CA TRP A 575 13.38 -14.42 -16.41
C TRP A 575 12.82 -13.29 -17.28
N THR A 576 12.88 -12.03 -16.84
CA THR A 576 12.43 -10.89 -17.65
C THR A 576 13.27 -10.74 -18.92
N MET A 577 14.59 -10.96 -18.85
CA MET A 577 15.48 -11.02 -20.01
C MET A 577 15.18 -12.22 -20.92
N MET A 578 15.10 -13.43 -20.34
CA MET A 578 14.94 -14.66 -21.12
C MET A 578 13.59 -14.77 -21.83
N LEU A 579 12.53 -14.19 -21.25
CA LEU A 579 11.18 -14.26 -21.79
C LEU A 579 10.81 -13.04 -22.65
N ASN A 580 11.80 -12.26 -23.10
CA ASN A 580 11.59 -11.04 -23.90
C ASN A 580 10.53 -10.13 -23.27
N PHE A 581 10.66 -9.91 -21.95
CA PHE A 581 9.78 -9.06 -21.14
C PHE A 581 8.31 -9.49 -21.08
N ASN A 582 8.00 -10.73 -21.45
CA ASN A 582 6.64 -11.24 -21.39
C ASN A 582 6.38 -11.95 -20.06
N ALA A 583 5.58 -11.33 -19.19
CA ALA A 583 5.16 -11.88 -17.92
C ALA A 583 4.08 -12.94 -18.15
N ARG A 584 4.49 -14.22 -18.14
CA ARG A 584 3.60 -15.38 -18.29
C ARG A 584 3.12 -15.86 -16.93
N ARG A 585 1.99 -16.58 -16.91
CA ARG A 585 1.46 -17.19 -15.69
C ARG A 585 2.41 -18.19 -15.02
N SER A 586 3.21 -18.88 -15.82
CA SER A 586 4.24 -19.81 -15.33
C SER A 586 5.28 -19.11 -14.46
N VAL A 587 5.65 -17.89 -14.82
CA VAL A 587 6.56 -17.05 -14.03
C VAL A 587 5.92 -16.67 -12.70
N GLY A 588 4.62 -16.36 -12.71
CA GLY A 588 3.88 -16.07 -11.49
C GLY A 588 3.90 -17.23 -10.50
N ILE A 589 3.60 -18.45 -10.97
CA ILE A 589 3.67 -19.66 -10.14
C ILE A 589 5.09 -19.88 -9.61
N PHE A 590 6.09 -19.74 -10.48
CA PHE A 590 7.49 -19.92 -10.10
C PHE A 590 7.92 -18.92 -9.00
N SER A 591 7.55 -17.65 -9.12
CA SER A 591 7.83 -16.63 -8.12
C SER A 591 7.15 -16.92 -6.77
N MET A 592 5.87 -17.34 -6.79
CA MET A 592 5.18 -17.75 -5.56
C MET A 592 5.80 -18.99 -4.92
N THR A 593 6.30 -19.94 -5.71
CA THR A 593 6.98 -21.12 -5.17
C THR A 593 8.26 -20.77 -4.44
N ILE A 594 9.01 -19.76 -4.89
CA ILE A 594 10.20 -19.27 -4.17
C ILE A 594 9.80 -18.70 -2.81
N TYR A 595 8.70 -17.93 -2.74
CA TYR A 595 8.18 -17.44 -1.46
C TYR A 595 7.71 -18.58 -0.53
N ALA A 596 7.05 -19.60 -1.07
CA ALA A 596 6.64 -20.77 -0.30
C ALA A 596 7.85 -21.54 0.25
N LEU A 597 8.92 -21.66 -0.53
CA LEU A 597 10.19 -22.26 -0.09
C LEU A 597 10.84 -21.43 1.02
N PHE A 598 10.80 -20.11 0.94
CA PHE A 598 11.28 -19.22 2.01
C PHE A 598 10.52 -19.43 3.32
N LEU A 599 9.18 -19.50 3.27
CA LEU A 599 8.36 -19.79 4.46
C LEU A 599 8.66 -21.18 5.03
N LEU A 600 8.84 -22.17 4.15
CA LEU A 600 9.22 -23.52 4.56
C LEU A 600 10.60 -23.53 5.24
N TYR A 601 11.57 -22.80 4.70
CA TYR A 601 12.89 -22.65 5.29
C TYR A 601 12.83 -21.97 6.67
N ALA A 602 12.09 -20.87 6.81
CA ALA A 602 11.87 -20.22 8.10
C ALA A 602 11.22 -21.16 9.13
N MET A 603 10.25 -21.98 8.71
CA MET A 603 9.60 -22.98 9.57
C MET A 603 10.55 -24.09 10.01
N LEU A 604 11.50 -24.50 9.16
CA LEU A 604 12.51 -25.50 9.49
C LEU A 604 13.55 -24.96 10.47
N ILE A 605 13.92 -23.68 10.36
CA ILE A 605 14.77 -23.00 11.35
C ILE A 605 14.06 -22.93 12.70
N LYS A 606 12.78 -22.53 12.72
CA LYS A 606 11.99 -22.51 13.97
C LYS A 606 11.94 -23.87 14.66
N LYS A 607 11.88 -24.96 13.89
CA LYS A 607 11.90 -26.33 14.42
C LYS A 607 13.29 -26.85 14.78
N GLU A 608 14.33 -26.01 14.67
CA GLU A 608 15.73 -26.36 14.93
C GLU A 608 16.24 -27.53 14.08
N ILE A 609 15.62 -27.78 12.91
CA ILE A 609 16.05 -28.84 11.97
C ILE A 609 17.22 -28.35 11.11
N ILE A 610 17.22 -27.05 10.79
CA ILE A 610 18.23 -26.40 9.95
C ILE A 610 18.77 -25.19 10.69
N HIS A 611 20.08 -25.00 10.66
CA HIS A 611 20.73 -23.82 11.22
C HIS A 611 20.50 -22.59 10.34
N SER A 612 20.30 -21.42 10.97
CA SER A 612 20.21 -20.14 10.26
C SER A 612 21.54 -19.79 9.58
N PHE A 613 21.52 -18.95 8.53
CA PHE A 613 22.77 -18.46 7.95
C PHE A 613 23.55 -17.51 8.86
N THR A 614 22.88 -16.95 9.87
CA THR A 614 23.48 -16.06 10.87
C THR A 614 24.68 -16.72 11.55
N SER A 615 25.76 -15.95 11.71
CA SER A 615 26.92 -16.35 12.50
C SER A 615 26.51 -16.61 13.95
N ASP A 616 26.75 -17.83 14.43
CA ASP A 616 26.56 -18.17 15.84
C ASP A 616 27.40 -17.22 16.70
N LEU A 617 26.74 -16.38 17.52
CA LEU A 617 27.43 -15.47 18.45
C LEU A 617 28.41 -16.24 19.33
N LEU A 618 28.06 -17.45 19.75
CA LEU A 618 28.92 -18.34 20.54
C LEU A 618 30.18 -18.79 19.79
N VAL A 619 30.10 -18.94 18.48
CA VAL A 619 31.25 -19.31 17.64
C VAL A 619 32.08 -18.07 17.35
N VAL A 620 31.46 -16.93 17.04
CA VAL A 620 32.17 -15.67 16.82
C VAL A 620 32.92 -15.24 18.09
N ASP A 621 32.28 -15.27 19.27
CA ASP A 621 32.92 -14.97 20.55
C ASP A 621 34.04 -15.96 20.91
N ALA A 622 33.92 -17.22 20.48
CA ALA A 622 34.96 -18.24 20.69
C ALA A 622 36.17 -18.07 19.75
N PHE A 623 36.00 -17.40 18.61
CA PHE A 623 37.05 -17.21 17.60
C PHE A 623 37.50 -15.74 17.43
N SER A 624 36.85 -14.78 18.09
CA SER A 624 37.29 -13.37 18.19
C SER A 624 38.22 -13.19 19.39
N THR A 625 39.45 -13.69 19.26
CA THR A 625 40.58 -13.35 20.16
C THR A 625 41.44 -12.25 19.56
#